data_AF-R9L7U1-F1
#
_entry.id   AF-R9L7U1-F1
#
_cell.length_a   1.000
_cell.length_b   1.000
_cell.length_c   1.000
_cell.angle_alpha   90.00
_cell.angle_beta   90.00
_cell.angle_gamma   90.00
#
_symmetry.space_group_name_H-M   'P 1'
#
loop_
_entity.id
_entity.type
_entity.pdbx_description
1 polymer ?
#
loop_
_entity_poly.entity_id
_entity_poly.type
_entity_poly.pdbx_seq_one_letter_code
_entity_poly.pdbx_strand_id
1 'polypeptide(L)' 'MDIKKSIEELVDKIKNDKELRDNFTKDPVATVEKLLGVDLPEEQINQIVDAIKAKISLDKISSFFQK' A
#
# COMPACT_ATOMS: atom_id res chain seq x y z
N MET A 1 -2.53 17.64 3.62
CA MET A 1 -2.26 16.37 2.92
C MET A 1 -2.69 15.24 3.84
N ASP A 2 -3.74 14.52 3.47
CA ASP A 2 -4.21 13.37 4.22
C ASP A 2 -3.43 12.12 3.79
N ILE A 3 -2.26 11.91 4.42
CA ILE A 3 -1.42 10.72 4.21
C ILE A 3 -2.24 9.44 4.44
N LYS A 4 -3.16 9.46 5.42
CA LYS A 4 -4.09 8.36 5.69
C LYS A 4 -4.99 8.02 4.51
N LYS A 5 -5.56 9.04 3.86
CA LYS A 5 -6.43 8.84 2.68
C LYS A 5 -5.63 8.29 1.51
N SER A 6 -4.41 8.79 1.33
CA SER A 6 -3.49 8.29 0.30
C SER A 6 -3.18 6.81 0.53
N ILE A 7 -2.89 6.40 1.77
CA ILE A 7 -2.68 4.98 2.12
C ILE A 7 -3.87 4.11 1.73
N GLU A 8 -5.10 4.54 2.04
CA GLU A 8 -6.30 3.75 1.74
C GLU A 8 -6.52 3.61 0.23
N GLU A 9 -6.37 4.70 -0.53
CA GLU A 9 -6.46 4.66 -1.99
C GLU A 9 -5.37 3.77 -2.62
N LEU A 10 -4.15 3.81 -2.08
CA LEU A 10 -3.05 2.94 -2.52
C LEU A 10 -3.35 1.47 -2.22
N VAL A 11 -3.84 1.16 -1.01
CA VAL A 11 -4.24 -0.20 -0.63
C VAL A 11 -5.30 -0.73 -1.60
N ASP A 12 -6.34 0.06 -1.89
CA ASP A 12 -7.40 -0.36 -2.79
C ASP A 12 -6.91 -0.51 -4.24
N LYS A 13 -6.06 0.40 -4.72
CA LYS A 13 -5.42 0.25 -6.04
C LYS A 13 -4.56 -1.02 -6.11
N ILE A 14 -3.68 -1.24 -5.14
CA ILE A 14 -2.79 -2.41 -5.09
C ILE A 14 -3.60 -3.72 -4.94
N LYS A 15 -4.74 -3.71 -4.24
CA LYS A 15 -5.61 -4.88 -4.13
C LYS A 15 -6.32 -5.20 -5.44
N ASN A 16 -6.85 -4.19 -6.12
CA ASN A 16 -7.68 -4.34 -7.31
C ASN A 16 -6.87 -4.46 -8.61
N ASP A 17 -5.65 -3.90 -8.63
CA ASP A 17 -4.76 -3.93 -9.80
C ASP A 17 -3.65 -4.96 -9.59
N LYS A 18 -3.68 -6.01 -10.42
CA LYS A 18 -2.71 -7.10 -10.36
C LYS A 18 -1.29 -6.64 -10.69
N GLU A 19 -1.12 -5.71 -11.61
CA GLU A 19 0.19 -5.19 -11.99
C GLU A 19 0.80 -4.38 -10.84
N LEU A 20 0.02 -3.51 -10.20
CA LEU A 20 0.46 -2.79 -9.01
C LEU A 20 0.78 -3.73 -7.86
N ARG A 21 0.03 -4.83 -7.71
CA ARG A 21 0.30 -5.85 -6.69
C ARG A 21 1.63 -6.55 -6.92
N ASP A 22 1.91 -6.94 -8.16
CA ASP A 22 3.16 -7.59 -8.54
C ASP A 22 4.34 -6.62 -8.38
N ASN A 23 4.18 -5.36 -8.82
CA ASN A 23 5.18 -4.31 -8.65
C ASN A 23 5.41 -3.98 -7.16
N PHE A 24 4.36 -3.89 -6.35
CA PHE A 24 4.46 -3.65 -4.91
C PHE A 24 5.11 -4.82 -4.17
N THR A 25 4.94 -6.05 -4.67
CA THR A 25 5.59 -7.24 -4.09
C THR A 25 7.09 -7.26 -4.42
N LYS A 26 7.48 -6.76 -5.60
CA LYS A 26 8.89 -6.64 -6.02
C LYS A 26 9.58 -5.44 -5.38
N ASP A 27 9.01 -4.25 -5.56
CA ASP A 27 9.54 -2.96 -5.12
C ASP A 27 8.41 -2.09 -4.52
N PRO A 28 8.06 -2.31 -3.25
CA PRO A 28 6.98 -1.57 -2.61
C PRO A 28 7.31 -0.08 -2.44
N VAL A 29 8.58 0.27 -2.16
CA VAL A 29 9.04 1.65 -1.97
C VAL A 29 8.83 2.45 -3.25
N ALA A 30 9.43 2.00 -4.36
CA ALA A 30 9.29 2.66 -5.66
C ALA A 30 7.84 2.71 -6.14
N THR A 31 7.05 1.67 -5.86
CA THR A 31 5.62 1.65 -6.21
C THR A 31 4.85 2.74 -5.46
N VAL A 32 5.06 2.86 -4.14
CA VAL A 32 4.40 3.87 -3.31
C VAL A 32 4.85 5.28 -3.68
N GLU A 33 6.15 5.49 -3.87
CA GLU A 33 6.74 6.76 -4.31
C GLU A 33 6.13 7.22 -5.64
N LYS A 34 6.09 6.34 -6.63
CA LYS A 34 5.50 6.61 -7.95
C LYS A 34 4.00 6.91 -7.87
N LEU A 35 3.27 6.22 -7.00
CA LEU A 35 1.82 6.42 -6.85
C LEU A 35 1.47 7.69 -6.07
N LEU A 36 2.29 8.08 -5.09
CA LEU A 36 2.12 9.33 -4.34
C LEU A 36 2.63 10.54 -5.13
N GLY A 37 3.61 10.36 -6.02
CA GLY A 37 4.20 11.45 -6.82
C GLY A 37 4.93 12.47 -5.96
N VAL A 38 5.53 12.03 -4.86
CA VAL A 38 6.22 12.88 -3.87
C VAL A 38 7.60 12.31 -3.57
N ASP A 39 8.59 13.19 -3.48
CA ASP A 39 9.93 12.88 -2.97
C ASP A 39 9.90 12.97 -1.44
N LEU A 40 9.47 11.87 -0.81
CA LEU A 40 9.56 11.71 0.64
C LEU A 40 10.86 10.98 1.01
N PRO A 41 11.42 11.22 2.21
CA PRO A 41 12.50 10.40 2.73
C PRO A 41 12.12 8.92 2.73
N GLU A 42 13.08 8.07 2.36
CA GLU A 42 12.90 6.62 2.27
C GLU A 42 12.30 6.01 3.56
N GLU A 43 12.67 6.54 4.72
CA GLU A 43 12.11 6.14 6.03
C GLU A 43 10.59 6.33 6.09
N GLN A 44 10.09 7.46 5.60
CA GLN A 44 8.65 7.75 5.59
C GLN A 44 7.92 6.87 4.58
N ILE A 45 8.53 6.61 3.42
CA ILE A 45 7.95 5.72 2.42
C ILE A 45 7.86 4.30 2.98
N ASN A 46 8.89 3.83 3.68
CA ASN A 46 8.89 2.52 4.34
C ASN A 46 7.75 2.40 5.38
N GLN A 47 7.50 3.43 6.18
CA GLN A 47 6.36 3.45 7.11
C GLN A 47 5.01 3.34 6.39
N ILE A 48 4.87 4.02 5.25
CA ILE A 48 3.66 3.95 4.41
C ILE A 48 3.49 2.56 3.81
N VAL A 49 4.57 1.99 3.27
CA VAL A 49 4.61 0.63 2.74
C VAL A 49 4.17 -0.38 3.79
N ASP A 50 4.69 -0.29 5.01
CA ASP A 50 4.32 -1.20 6.09
C ASP A 50 2.87 -1.02 6.52
N ALA A 51 2.36 0.21 6.56
CA ALA A 51 0.94 0.48 6.81
C ALA A 51 0.05 -0.15 5.71
N ILE A 52 0.44 -0.05 4.44
CA ILE A 52 -0.27 -0.67 3.30
C ILE A 52 -0.26 -2.20 3.45
N LYS A 53 0.90 -2.81 3.69
CA LYS A 53 1.04 -4.27 3.91
C LYS A 53 0.19 -4.74 5.08
N ALA A 54 0.21 -4.01 6.19
CA ALA A 54 -0.58 -4.29 7.38
C ALA A 54 -2.09 -4.22 7.06
N LYS A 55 -2.55 -3.16 6.38
CA LYS A 55 -3.95 -3.03 5.93
C LYS A 55 -4.38 -4.19 5.01
N ILE A 56 -3.59 -4.52 4.00
CA ILE A 56 -3.88 -5.63 3.07
C ILE A 56 -3.95 -6.97 3.83
N SER A 57 -3.03 -7.19 4.78
CA SER A 57 -3.00 -8.41 5.58
C SER A 57 -4.22 -8.50 6.51
N LEU A 58 -4.56 -7.39 7.18
CA LEU A 58 -5.76 -7.28 8.00
C LEU A 58 -7.03 -7.56 7.19
N ASP A 59 -7.18 -6.97 6.01
CA ASP A 59 -8.31 -7.24 5.11
C ASP A 59 -8.41 -8.72 4.71
N LYS A 60 -7.28 -9.35 4.38
CA LYS A 60 -7.24 -10.78 4.01
C LYS A 60 -7.68 -11.65 5.17
N ILE A 61 -7.30 -11.27 6.40
CA ILE A 61 -7.70 -11.94 7.64
C ILE A 61 -9.18 -11.71 7.93
N SER A 62 -9.67 -10.47 7.81
CA SER A 62 -11.09 -10.13 8.00
C SER A 62 -12.00 -10.89 7.02
N SER A 63 -11.59 -11.03 5.75
CA SER A 63 -12.31 -11.86 4.78
C SER A 63 -12.36 -13.34 5.15
N PHE A 64 -11.44 -13.82 6.00
CA PHE A 64 -11.39 -15.21 6.45
C PHE A 64 -12.28 -15.45 7.67
N PHE A 65 -12.36 -14.49 8.59
CA PHE A 65 -13.21 -14.56 9.79
C PHE A 65 -14.70 -14.33 9.51
N GLN A 66 -15.05 -13.78 8.36
CA GLN A 66 -16.44 -13.50 7.98
C GLN A 66 -17.14 -14.67 7.27
N LYS A 67 -16.49 -15.83 7.15
CA LYS A 67 -17.03 -17.05 6.52
C LYS A 67 -17.35 -18.12 7.56
#